data_AF-A0A2N5KHV8-F1
#
_entry.id   AF-A0A2N5KHV8-F1
#
_cell.length_a   1.000
_cell.length_b   1.000
_cell.length_c   1.000
_cell.angle_alpha   90.00
_cell.angle_beta   90.00
_cell.angle_gamma   90.00
#
_symmetry.space_group_name_H-M   'P 1'
#
loop_
_entity.id
_entity.type
_entity.pdbx_description
1 polymer ?
#
loop_
_entity_poly.entity_id
_entity_poly.type
_entity_poly.pdbx_seq_one_letter_code
_entity_poly.pdbx_strand_id
1 'polypeptide(L)'
;MSHKSARNSRIAKKSSGFRLQDRDLRIARFVAVHGYVTTPQLKLFAFEGWNDWGSWESVSEQAVYRRLKVLCDAGLLEHQRTWYGDHGIYRATRGGLEAVGLDLAPARLDRRDYEHDLRVVDLALGLTDYSCDGWITERLIRSRIRPGMSIGRVPDGLILGPGGERWAVELEVSGKEAQRYYDVCDRYADRHRDRIPDDSPGWDPEEQLDDYVGSGGEVDGVVWYFFSDKKRRRALAAAEGVIANRHVGYDGTDHLHFRFNGADPPSPPLLEKWEEQRLAEREAQERERRRREEEHRRREAQARRRKLYQRAWNYLTEKERERAVKDLVDETMRHGRHPSEEEKRQAIIDAGRAKHRSDREREERKRRRKDAVRRFLSGQ
;
A
#
# COMPACT_ATOMS: atom_id res chain seq x y z
N MET A 1 -6.71 60.64 24.37
CA MET A 1 -7.65 59.52 24.59
C MET A 1 -7.45 58.48 23.50
N SER A 2 -7.48 57.22 23.91
CA SER A 2 -7.43 55.97 23.15
C SER A 2 -6.11 55.56 22.47
N HIS A 3 -5.55 54.51 23.07
CA HIS A 3 -4.33 53.80 22.78
C HIS A 3 -4.67 52.49 22.03
N LYS A 4 -3.72 52.05 21.19
CA LYS A 4 -3.38 50.64 20.87
C LYS A 4 -4.37 49.83 20.01
N SER A 5 -4.00 49.65 18.74
CA SER A 5 -4.14 48.35 18.07
C SER A 5 -2.85 48.03 17.29
N ALA A 6 -1.81 47.70 18.05
CA ALA A 6 -0.55 47.16 17.55
C ALA A 6 -0.31 45.84 18.28
N ARG A 7 -0.97 44.77 17.81
CA ARG A 7 -0.72 43.39 18.25
C ARG A 7 -1.39 42.43 17.25
N ASN A 8 -0.69 42.14 16.15
CA ASN A 8 -0.87 40.88 15.40
C ASN A 8 0.28 40.61 14.41
N SER A 9 1.52 40.93 14.82
CA SER A 9 2.71 40.64 14.01
C SER A 9 3.77 39.87 14.81
N ARG A 10 3.39 38.80 15.50
CA ARG A 10 4.34 37.88 16.13
C ARG A 10 3.78 36.47 16.15
N ILE A 11 4.35 35.64 15.28
CA ILE A 11 4.66 34.20 15.36
C ILE A 11 4.45 33.59 13.97
N ALA A 12 5.34 33.94 13.03
CA ALA A 12 5.69 32.99 11.97
C ALA A 12 6.73 32.04 12.57
N LYS A 13 6.28 31.14 13.45
CA LYS A 13 7.08 29.97 13.83
C LYS A 13 7.32 29.21 12.52
N LYS A 14 8.58 28.95 12.16
CA LYS A 14 8.92 27.93 11.17
C LYS A 14 8.24 26.64 11.62
N SER A 15 7.07 26.31 11.09
CA SER A 15 6.52 24.97 11.21
C SER A 15 7.53 24.09 10.48
N SER A 16 8.20 23.20 11.20
CA SER A 16 8.86 22.07 10.55
C SER A 16 7.77 21.41 9.71
N GLY A 17 7.86 21.52 8.39
CA GLY A 17 6.80 21.09 7.49
C GLY A 17 6.36 19.69 7.86
N PHE A 18 5.09 19.54 8.26
CA PHE A 18 4.51 18.24 8.51
C PHE A 18 4.64 17.43 7.21
N ARG A 19 5.36 16.31 7.28
CA ARG A 19 5.51 15.40 6.15
C ARG A 19 4.53 14.25 6.33
N LEU A 20 3.61 14.13 5.37
CA LEU A 20 2.72 12.98 5.26
C LEU A 20 3.54 11.70 5.07
N GLN A 21 3.13 10.67 5.78
CA GLN A 21 3.65 9.31 5.69
C GLN A 21 2.58 8.40 5.07
N ASP A 22 2.99 7.27 4.49
CA ASP A 22 2.06 6.31 3.88
C ASP A 22 1.02 5.79 4.90
N ARG A 23 1.43 5.62 6.17
CA ARG A 23 0.52 5.31 7.28
C ARG A 23 -0.60 6.34 7.43
N ASP A 24 -0.34 7.62 7.22
CA ASP A 24 -1.35 8.67 7.37
C ASP A 24 -2.41 8.57 6.29
N LEU A 25 -1.98 8.30 5.05
CA LEU A 25 -2.89 8.08 3.92
C LEU A 25 -3.69 6.79 4.11
N ARG A 26 -3.07 5.72 4.65
CA ARG A 26 -3.78 4.50 5.06
C ARG A 26 -4.84 4.79 6.12
N ILE A 27 -4.51 5.55 7.16
CA ILE A 27 -5.48 5.98 8.19
C ILE A 27 -6.62 6.77 7.56
N ALA A 28 -6.32 7.77 6.73
CA ALA A 28 -7.34 8.58 6.06
C ALA A 28 -8.25 7.74 5.16
N ARG A 29 -7.69 6.80 4.40
CA ARG A 29 -8.46 5.87 3.57
C ARG A 29 -9.34 4.97 4.42
N PHE A 30 -8.78 4.36 5.47
CA PHE A 30 -9.53 3.50 6.39
C PHE A 30 -10.73 4.23 7.02
N VAL A 31 -10.50 5.44 7.56
CA VAL A 31 -11.58 6.28 8.11
C VAL A 31 -12.61 6.62 7.02
N ALA A 32 -12.16 6.97 5.82
CA ALA A 32 -13.04 7.34 4.71
C ALA A 32 -13.97 6.21 4.26
N VAL A 33 -13.44 4.98 4.15
CA VAL A 33 -14.21 3.83 3.65
C VAL A 33 -15.15 3.27 4.72
N HIS A 34 -14.80 3.35 6.00
CA HIS A 34 -15.70 2.97 7.10
C HIS A 34 -16.65 4.11 7.52
N GLY A 35 -16.41 5.33 7.05
CA GLY A 35 -17.19 6.52 7.39
C GLY A 35 -16.73 7.17 8.69
N TYR A 36 -16.70 6.43 9.79
CA TYR A 36 -16.12 6.89 11.05
C TYR A 36 -15.55 5.75 11.88
N VAL A 37 -14.50 6.06 12.65
CA VAL A 37 -13.77 5.09 13.49
C VAL A 37 -13.30 5.74 14.78
N THR A 38 -13.05 4.93 15.81
CA THR A 38 -12.57 5.40 17.13
C THR A 38 -11.05 5.37 17.24
N THR A 39 -10.49 6.01 18.28
CA THR A 39 -9.05 5.93 18.55
C THR A 39 -8.56 4.49 18.76
N PRO A 40 -9.22 3.63 19.56
CA PRO A 40 -8.80 2.24 19.73
C PRO A 40 -8.73 1.46 18.42
N GLN A 41 -9.72 1.61 17.54
CA GLN A 41 -9.73 0.98 16.21
C GLN A 41 -8.57 1.46 15.35
N LEU A 42 -8.30 2.77 15.33
CA LEU A 42 -7.16 3.33 14.61
C LEU A 42 -5.82 2.86 15.16
N LYS A 43 -5.72 2.66 16.47
CA LYS A 43 -4.53 2.11 17.12
C LYS A 43 -4.27 0.70 16.61
N LEU A 44 -5.27 -0.19 16.71
CA LEU A 44 -5.18 -1.56 16.21
C LEU A 44 -4.79 -1.62 14.73
N PHE A 45 -5.43 -0.79 13.89
CA PHE A 45 -5.21 -0.79 12.44
C PHE A 45 -3.83 -0.28 12.00
N ALA A 46 -3.34 0.82 12.58
CA ALA A 46 -2.22 1.58 12.02
C ALA A 46 -1.00 1.70 12.94
N PHE A 47 -1.12 1.25 14.18
CA PHE A 47 -0.09 1.43 15.21
C PHE A 47 0.22 0.16 16.00
N GLU A 48 -0.46 -0.94 15.68
CA GLU A 48 -0.19 -2.26 16.23
C GLU A 48 0.02 -3.26 15.09
N GLY A 49 0.79 -4.30 15.37
CA GLY A 49 1.01 -5.39 14.42
C GLY A 49 2.27 -6.19 14.74
N TRP A 50 2.44 -7.26 13.97
CA TRP A 50 3.63 -8.11 14.06
C TRP A 50 4.84 -7.43 13.40
N ASN A 51 5.96 -7.39 14.10
CA ASN A 51 7.24 -6.96 13.53
C ASN A 51 7.97 -8.12 12.82
N ASP A 52 9.11 -7.81 12.20
CA ASP A 52 9.93 -8.78 11.45
C ASP A 52 10.40 -9.99 12.27
N TRP A 53 10.32 -9.90 13.60
CA TRP A 53 10.71 -10.95 14.54
C TRP A 53 9.53 -11.79 15.03
N GLY A 54 8.33 -11.57 14.49
CA GLY A 54 7.12 -12.26 14.93
C GLY A 54 6.69 -11.86 16.34
N SER A 55 7.00 -10.65 16.79
CA SER A 55 6.49 -10.11 18.05
C SER A 55 5.49 -8.99 17.82
N TRP A 56 4.43 -8.96 18.64
CA TRP A 56 3.42 -7.91 18.58
C TRP A 56 3.99 -6.60 19.12
N GLU A 57 4.07 -5.58 18.27
CA GLU A 57 4.51 -4.24 18.63
C GLU A 57 3.30 -3.30 18.74
N SER A 58 3.32 -2.40 19.73
CA SER A 58 2.27 -1.40 19.93
C SER A 58 2.88 -0.06 20.30
N VAL A 59 2.34 0.99 19.70
CA VAL A 59 2.70 2.38 20.04
C VAL A 59 1.87 2.88 21.22
N SER A 60 2.48 3.70 22.09
CA SER A 60 1.76 4.30 23.21
C SER A 60 0.58 5.16 22.74
N GLU A 61 -0.52 5.15 23.51
CA GLU A 61 -1.73 5.92 23.17
C GLU A 61 -1.44 7.40 22.95
N GLN A 62 -0.57 7.99 23.77
CA GLN A 62 -0.18 9.39 23.62
C GLN A 62 0.46 9.69 22.26
N ALA A 63 1.26 8.77 21.72
CA ALA A 63 1.85 8.93 20.39
C ALA A 63 0.78 8.79 19.29
N VAL A 64 -0.20 7.88 19.44
CA VAL A 64 -1.38 7.77 18.56
C VAL A 64 -2.16 9.09 18.56
N TYR A 65 -2.57 9.60 19.72
CA TYR A 65 -3.31 10.85 19.83
C TYR A 65 -2.55 12.04 19.24
N ARG A 66 -1.23 12.16 19.49
CA ARG A 66 -0.41 13.20 18.86
C ARG A 66 -0.44 13.09 17.34
N ARG A 67 -0.36 11.88 16.79
CA ARG A 67 -0.38 11.68 15.34
C ARG A 67 -1.74 12.01 14.74
N LEU A 68 -2.83 11.51 15.33
CA LEU A 68 -4.19 11.80 14.89
C LEU A 68 -4.50 13.30 14.96
N LYS A 69 -4.06 13.99 16.01
CA LYS A 69 -4.16 15.45 16.11
C LYS A 69 -3.48 16.15 14.94
N VAL A 70 -2.30 15.70 14.53
CA VAL A 70 -1.60 16.28 13.38
C VAL A 70 -2.38 16.06 12.08
N LEU A 71 -3.04 14.91 11.90
CA LEU A 71 -3.92 14.67 10.74
C LEU A 71 -5.17 15.56 10.76
N CYS A 72 -5.73 15.84 11.93
CA CYS A 72 -6.80 16.82 12.08
C CYS A 72 -6.34 18.25 11.77
N ASP A 73 -5.19 18.66 12.31
CA ASP A 73 -4.61 19.99 12.07
C ASP A 73 -4.22 20.18 10.59
N ALA A 74 -3.86 19.10 9.89
CA ALA A 74 -3.62 19.07 8.44
C ALA A 74 -4.91 19.05 7.60
N GLY A 75 -6.09 19.00 8.24
CA GLY A 75 -7.38 19.00 7.57
C GLY A 75 -7.69 17.71 6.83
N LEU A 76 -7.02 16.58 7.13
CA LEU A 76 -7.32 15.27 6.54
C LEU A 76 -8.41 14.53 7.33
N LEU A 77 -8.40 14.68 8.65
CA LEU A 77 -9.40 14.12 9.55
C LEU A 77 -10.13 15.20 10.31
N GLU A 78 -11.30 14.86 10.84
CA GLU A 78 -12.02 15.64 11.83
C GLU A 78 -12.28 14.74 13.03
N HIS A 79 -11.93 15.20 14.24
CA HIS A 79 -12.31 14.53 15.48
C HIS A 79 -13.62 15.13 15.99
N GLN A 80 -14.64 14.28 16.16
CA GLN A 80 -15.92 14.66 16.71
C GLN A 80 -16.14 13.90 18.03
N ARG A 81 -16.40 14.63 19.12
CA ARG A 81 -16.87 14.02 20.36
C ARG A 81 -18.30 13.51 20.19
N THR A 82 -18.56 12.30 20.67
CA THR A 82 -19.86 11.63 20.59
C THR A 82 -20.63 11.80 21.90
N TRP A 83 -20.44 10.93 22.89
CA TRP A 83 -21.03 11.04 24.23
C TRP A 83 -19.97 11.20 25.31
N TYR A 84 -20.42 11.54 26.52
CA TYR A 84 -19.55 11.65 27.68
C TYR A 84 -18.93 10.29 28.01
N GLY A 85 -17.60 10.26 28.15
CA GLY A 85 -16.84 9.04 28.46
C GLY A 85 -16.44 8.20 27.25
N ASP A 86 -16.91 8.53 26.04
CA ASP A 86 -16.51 7.85 24.81
C ASP A 86 -15.23 8.48 24.21
N HIS A 87 -14.49 7.71 23.41
CA HIS A 87 -13.25 8.14 22.75
C HIS A 87 -13.49 9.22 21.66
N GLY A 88 -14.75 9.42 21.28
CA GLY A 88 -15.14 10.17 20.09
C GLY A 88 -14.74 9.42 18.82
N ILE A 89 -15.10 10.00 17.68
CA ILE A 89 -14.85 9.43 16.37
C ILE A 89 -13.98 10.34 15.52
N TYR A 90 -13.27 9.73 14.60
CA TYR A 90 -12.58 10.39 13.50
C TYR A 90 -13.35 10.16 12.21
N ARG A 91 -13.42 11.19 11.39
CA ARG A 91 -14.02 11.16 10.04
C ARG A 91 -13.04 11.74 9.04
N ALA A 92 -13.07 11.24 7.81
CA ALA A 92 -12.33 11.87 6.73
C ALA A 92 -13.05 13.17 6.33
N THR A 93 -12.29 14.26 6.25
CA THR A 93 -12.80 15.52 5.67
C THR A 93 -12.84 15.40 4.15
N ARG A 94 -13.33 16.45 3.46
CA ARG A 94 -13.19 16.51 2.00
C ARG A 94 -11.72 16.46 1.54
N GLY A 95 -10.84 17.19 2.22
CA GLY A 95 -9.39 17.16 1.93
C GLY A 95 -8.77 15.78 2.20
N GLY A 96 -9.23 15.06 3.23
CA GLY A 96 -8.83 13.67 3.50
C GLY A 96 -9.22 12.71 2.38
N LEU A 97 -10.45 12.83 1.90
CA LEU A 97 -10.99 12.04 0.79
C LEU A 97 -10.24 12.29 -0.52
N GLU A 98 -10.00 13.56 -0.85
CA GLU A 98 -9.22 13.94 -2.03
C GLU A 98 -7.77 13.43 -1.94
N ALA A 99 -7.14 13.50 -0.75
CA ALA A 99 -5.77 13.02 -0.54
C ALA A 99 -5.60 11.51 -0.76
N VAL A 100 -6.69 10.72 -0.64
CA VAL A 100 -6.68 9.27 -0.85
C VAL A 100 -7.40 8.85 -2.14
N GLY A 101 -7.75 9.82 -2.99
CA GLY A 101 -8.37 9.57 -4.30
C GLY A 101 -9.79 9.02 -4.24
N LEU A 102 -10.53 9.24 -3.14
CA LEU A 102 -11.90 8.75 -3.00
C LEU A 102 -12.92 9.85 -3.30
N ASP A 103 -13.77 9.64 -4.30
CA ASP A 103 -14.89 10.52 -4.58
C ASP A 103 -16.13 10.14 -3.75
N LEU A 104 -16.03 10.37 -2.44
CA LEU A 104 -17.14 10.22 -1.51
C LEU A 104 -17.51 11.59 -0.93
N ALA A 105 -18.73 11.69 -0.40
CA ALA A 105 -19.04 12.77 0.55
C ALA A 105 -18.41 12.44 1.92
N PRO A 106 -18.07 13.43 2.76
CA PRO A 106 -17.75 13.18 4.16
C PRO A 106 -18.90 12.45 4.88
N ALA A 107 -18.57 11.47 5.71
CA ALA A 107 -19.58 10.70 6.43
C ALA A 107 -20.32 11.56 7.45
N ARG A 108 -21.61 11.28 7.63
CA ARG A 108 -22.43 11.86 8.68
C ARG A 108 -22.62 10.83 9.78
N LEU A 109 -22.64 11.30 11.02
CA LEU A 109 -22.92 10.47 12.18
C LEU A 109 -24.44 10.24 12.27
N ASP A 110 -24.88 9.00 12.10
CA ASP A 110 -26.24 8.59 12.48
C ASP A 110 -26.20 7.87 13.82
N ARG A 111 -26.98 8.37 14.78
CA ARG A 111 -27.03 7.80 16.13
C ARG A 111 -27.70 6.41 16.16
N ARG A 112 -28.54 6.09 15.16
CA ARG A 112 -29.25 4.82 15.08
C ARG A 112 -28.31 3.67 14.70
N ASP A 113 -27.37 3.97 13.80
CA ASP A 113 -26.46 2.96 13.24
C ASP A 113 -25.08 3.00 13.91
N TYR A 114 -24.78 4.03 14.71
CA TYR A 114 -23.49 4.20 15.38
C TYR A 114 -22.87 2.94 15.98
N GLU A 115 -23.62 2.24 16.82
CA GLU A 115 -23.10 1.07 17.51
C GLU A 115 -22.89 -0.11 16.55
N HIS A 116 -23.75 -0.23 15.54
CA HIS A 116 -23.61 -1.25 14.51
C HIS A 116 -22.40 -0.95 13.62
N ASP A 117 -22.29 0.27 13.08
CA ASP A 117 -21.18 0.70 12.22
C ASP A 117 -19.82 0.50 12.91
N LEU A 118 -19.68 0.91 14.18
CA LEU A 118 -18.43 0.69 14.91
C LEU A 118 -18.11 -0.78 15.12
N ARG A 119 -19.12 -1.63 15.39
CA ARG A 119 -18.89 -3.07 15.53
C ARG A 119 -18.59 -3.74 14.18
N VAL A 120 -19.07 -3.19 13.05
CA VAL A 120 -18.66 -3.63 11.71
C VAL A 120 -17.18 -3.32 11.48
N VAL A 121 -16.68 -2.18 11.96
CA VAL A 121 -15.23 -1.87 11.94
C VAL A 121 -14.43 -2.88 12.76
N ASP A 122 -14.88 -3.18 13.98
CA ASP A 122 -14.20 -4.18 14.83
C ASP A 122 -14.21 -5.57 14.18
N LEU A 123 -15.33 -5.95 13.56
CA LEU A 123 -15.45 -7.19 12.80
C LEU A 123 -14.48 -7.22 11.62
N ALA A 124 -14.45 -6.15 10.82
CA ALA A 124 -13.54 -6.03 9.68
C ALA A 124 -12.08 -6.20 10.12
N LEU A 125 -11.67 -5.53 11.20
CA LEU A 125 -10.34 -5.67 11.79
C LEU A 125 -10.06 -7.11 12.24
N GLY A 126 -11.00 -7.74 12.94
CA GLY A 126 -10.83 -9.13 13.39
C GLY A 126 -10.75 -10.15 12.26
N LEU A 127 -11.50 -9.96 11.17
CA LEU A 127 -11.53 -10.89 10.03
C LEU A 127 -10.33 -10.77 9.09
N THR A 128 -9.59 -9.66 9.17
CA THR A 128 -8.50 -9.34 8.24
C THR A 128 -7.15 -9.23 8.94
N ASP A 129 -7.02 -9.79 10.14
CA ASP A 129 -5.81 -9.66 10.98
C ASP A 129 -5.33 -8.20 11.09
N TYR A 130 -6.29 -7.30 11.31
CA TYR A 130 -6.10 -5.85 11.46
C TYR A 130 -5.55 -5.12 10.23
N SER A 131 -5.35 -5.80 9.10
CA SER A 131 -4.90 -5.18 7.85
C SER A 131 -6.02 -4.49 7.06
N CYS A 132 -7.26 -5.00 7.19
CA CYS A 132 -8.40 -4.70 6.32
C CYS A 132 -8.16 -4.95 4.83
N ASP A 133 -7.14 -5.73 4.49
CA ASP A 133 -6.91 -6.17 3.11
C ASP A 133 -8.02 -7.13 2.69
N GLY A 134 -8.53 -6.96 1.47
CA GLY A 134 -9.65 -7.75 0.94
C GLY A 134 -11.03 -7.40 1.50
N TRP A 135 -11.15 -6.45 2.43
CA TRP A 135 -12.44 -5.98 2.96
C TRP A 135 -12.99 -4.79 2.16
N ILE A 136 -14.18 -4.94 1.59
CA ILE A 136 -14.93 -3.85 0.95
C ILE A 136 -16.10 -3.45 1.87
N THR A 137 -16.15 -2.18 2.24
CA THR A 137 -17.20 -1.68 3.13
C THR A 137 -18.52 -1.47 2.41
N GLU A 138 -19.64 -1.55 3.15
CA GLU A 138 -20.97 -1.16 2.65
C GLU A 138 -20.94 0.22 1.98
N ARG A 139 -20.22 1.19 2.57
CA ARG A 139 -20.11 2.55 2.05
C ARG A 139 -19.48 2.60 0.65
N LEU A 140 -18.41 1.83 0.42
CA LEU A 140 -17.78 1.74 -0.90
C LEU A 140 -18.74 1.10 -1.91
N ILE A 141 -19.42 0.02 -1.52
CA ILE A 141 -20.40 -0.64 -2.38
C ILE A 141 -21.49 0.36 -2.78
N ARG A 142 -22.09 1.05 -1.80
CA ARG A 142 -23.13 2.06 -2.04
C ARG A 142 -22.67 3.20 -2.95
N SER A 143 -21.42 3.62 -2.85
CA SER A 143 -20.90 4.70 -3.70
C SER A 143 -20.79 4.33 -5.18
N ARG A 144 -20.71 3.03 -5.50
CA ARG A 144 -20.61 2.55 -6.88
C ARG A 144 -21.96 2.24 -7.51
N ILE A 145 -23.03 2.11 -6.70
CA ILE A 145 -24.40 1.92 -7.20
C ILE A 145 -24.90 3.21 -7.87
N ARG A 146 -25.16 3.15 -9.18
CA ARG A 146 -25.66 4.29 -9.96
C ARG A 146 -27.13 4.59 -9.66
N PRO A 147 -27.61 5.83 -9.84
CA PRO A 147 -29.05 6.13 -9.77
C PRO A 147 -29.86 5.21 -10.69
N GLY A 148 -30.90 4.57 -10.16
CA GLY A 148 -31.75 3.61 -10.88
C GLY A 148 -31.21 2.18 -10.93
N MET A 149 -29.98 1.94 -10.47
CA MET A 149 -29.44 0.59 -10.27
C MET A 149 -29.81 0.09 -8.87
N SER A 150 -30.13 -1.19 -8.76
CA SER A 150 -30.32 -1.87 -7.48
C SER A 150 -29.56 -3.19 -7.53
N ILE A 151 -28.70 -3.41 -6.52
CA ILE A 151 -28.08 -4.71 -6.27
C ILE A 151 -28.83 -5.48 -5.16
N GLY A 152 -30.06 -5.04 -4.84
CA GLY A 152 -30.82 -5.56 -3.72
C GLY A 152 -30.25 -5.15 -2.37
N ARG A 153 -30.00 -6.13 -1.49
CA ARG A 153 -29.45 -5.88 -0.15
C ARG A 153 -27.93 -5.69 -0.24
N VAL A 154 -27.44 -4.55 0.23
CA VAL A 154 -26.00 -4.32 0.41
C VAL A 154 -25.56 -5.01 1.71
N PRO A 155 -24.51 -5.83 1.71
CA PRO A 155 -23.95 -6.40 2.94
C PRO A 155 -23.28 -5.31 3.79
N ASP A 156 -23.10 -5.59 5.09
CA ASP A 156 -22.35 -4.70 6.00
C ASP A 156 -20.87 -4.62 5.59
N GLY A 157 -20.35 -5.69 4.98
CA GLY A 157 -19.12 -5.67 4.19
C GLY A 157 -18.97 -6.90 3.30
N LEU A 158 -18.01 -6.85 2.40
CA LEU A 158 -17.66 -7.94 1.49
C LEU A 158 -16.21 -8.35 1.77
N ILE A 159 -15.98 -9.64 2.01
CA ILE A 159 -14.63 -10.20 2.07
C ILE A 159 -14.34 -10.86 0.74
N LEU A 160 -13.21 -10.49 0.16
CA LEU A 160 -12.62 -11.16 -0.98
C LEU A 160 -11.69 -12.28 -0.48
N GLY A 161 -11.90 -13.51 -0.96
CA GLY A 161 -11.04 -14.68 -0.72
C GLY A 161 -9.96 -14.84 -1.81
N PRO A 162 -8.80 -15.46 -1.52
CA PRO A 162 -7.62 -15.54 -2.40
C PRO A 162 -7.90 -16.13 -3.79
N GLY A 163 -8.94 -16.95 -3.95
CA GLY A 163 -9.37 -17.50 -5.22
C GLY A 163 -10.33 -16.59 -6.01
N GLY A 164 -10.58 -15.37 -5.53
CA GLY A 164 -11.57 -14.44 -6.10
C GLY A 164 -12.97 -14.61 -5.51
N GLU A 165 -13.13 -15.41 -4.45
CA GLU A 165 -14.43 -15.62 -3.81
C GLU A 165 -14.93 -14.35 -3.12
N ARG A 166 -16.24 -14.16 -3.10
CA ARG A 166 -16.96 -13.02 -2.54
C ARG A 166 -17.87 -13.51 -1.43
N TRP A 167 -17.51 -13.15 -0.21
CA TRP A 167 -18.27 -13.47 0.98
C TRP A 167 -18.98 -12.23 1.48
N ALA A 168 -20.32 -12.20 1.37
CA ALA A 168 -21.12 -11.18 2.05
C ALA A 168 -21.01 -11.39 3.55
N VAL A 169 -20.69 -10.33 4.29
CA VAL A 169 -20.59 -10.33 5.74
C VAL A 169 -21.72 -9.51 6.33
N GLU A 170 -22.46 -10.12 7.25
CA GLU A 170 -23.59 -9.52 7.95
C GLU A 170 -23.35 -9.57 9.46
N LEU A 171 -23.56 -8.44 10.12
CA LEU A 171 -23.41 -8.29 11.56
C LEU A 171 -24.76 -8.04 12.24
N GLU A 172 -25.13 -8.93 13.15
CA GLU A 172 -26.38 -8.84 13.89
C GLU A 172 -26.15 -8.44 15.36
N VAL A 173 -26.29 -7.14 15.61
CA VAL A 173 -26.13 -6.53 16.95
C VAL A 173 -27.43 -6.55 17.76
N SER A 174 -28.57 -6.20 17.14
CA SER A 174 -29.89 -6.20 17.78
C SER A 174 -30.62 -7.54 17.51
N GLY A 175 -31.80 -7.76 18.08
CA GLY A 175 -32.54 -9.00 17.85
C GLY A 175 -33.64 -8.76 16.83
N LYS A 176 -33.48 -9.28 15.61
CA LYS A 176 -34.56 -9.27 14.61
C LYS A 176 -35.52 -10.45 14.77
N GLU A 177 -36.72 -10.31 14.20
CA GLU A 177 -37.69 -11.39 14.07
C GLU A 177 -37.22 -12.47 13.09
N ALA A 178 -37.68 -13.71 13.27
CA ALA A 178 -37.29 -14.87 12.46
C ALA A 178 -37.53 -14.63 10.96
N GLN A 179 -38.68 -14.04 10.61
CA GLN A 179 -39.03 -13.73 9.21
C GLN A 179 -38.00 -12.84 8.54
N ARG A 180 -37.45 -11.86 9.27
CA ARG A 180 -36.44 -10.95 8.72
C ARG A 180 -35.12 -11.65 8.41
N TYR A 181 -34.77 -12.73 9.11
CA TYR A 181 -33.61 -13.54 8.75
C TYR A 181 -33.89 -14.37 7.50
N TYR A 182 -35.09 -14.95 7.39
CA TYR A 182 -35.52 -15.69 6.21
C TYR A 182 -35.42 -14.81 4.96
N ASP A 183 -36.03 -13.62 4.99
CA ASP A 183 -36.04 -12.69 3.86
C ASP A 183 -34.63 -12.26 3.43
N VAL A 184 -33.69 -12.15 4.38
CA VAL A 184 -32.29 -11.83 4.05
C VAL A 184 -31.58 -13.01 3.42
N CYS A 185 -31.76 -14.21 3.99
CA CYS A 185 -31.16 -15.43 3.45
C CYS A 185 -31.68 -15.70 2.03
N ASP A 186 -32.99 -15.57 1.82
CA ASP A 186 -33.65 -15.75 0.53
C ASP A 186 -33.09 -14.79 -0.55
N ARG A 187 -32.90 -13.52 -0.22
CA ARG A 187 -32.30 -12.54 -1.14
C ARG A 187 -30.84 -12.80 -1.49
N TYR A 188 -30.06 -13.41 -0.60
CA TYR A 188 -28.70 -13.82 -0.95
C TYR A 188 -28.71 -15.10 -1.78
N ALA A 189 -29.66 -16.00 -1.53
CA ALA A 189 -29.84 -17.19 -2.33
C ALA A 189 -30.17 -16.88 -3.80
N ASP A 190 -30.91 -15.80 -4.07
CA ASP A 190 -31.17 -15.30 -5.43
C ASP A 190 -29.96 -14.70 -6.14
N ARG A 191 -28.87 -14.42 -5.41
CA ARG A 191 -27.66 -13.75 -5.91
C ARG A 191 -26.44 -14.65 -5.79
N HIS A 192 -26.65 -15.96 -5.78
CA HIS A 192 -25.55 -16.91 -5.76
C HIS A 192 -24.79 -16.87 -7.10
N ARG A 193 -23.45 -16.91 -7.02
CA ARG A 193 -22.60 -16.97 -8.22
C ARG A 193 -22.32 -18.43 -8.60
N ASP A 194 -22.75 -18.86 -9.78
CA ASP A 194 -22.61 -20.26 -10.21
C ASP A 194 -21.17 -20.69 -10.54
N ARG A 195 -20.23 -19.75 -10.67
CA ARG A 195 -18.83 -20.04 -11.01
C ARG A 195 -17.86 -19.01 -10.44
N ILE A 196 -16.88 -19.48 -9.67
CA ILE A 196 -15.70 -18.70 -9.27
C ILE A 196 -14.72 -18.71 -10.45
N PRO A 197 -14.28 -17.56 -10.98
CA PRO A 197 -13.26 -17.54 -12.03
C PRO A 197 -11.92 -18.06 -11.49
N ASP A 198 -11.44 -19.21 -12.00
CA ASP A 198 -10.21 -19.89 -11.56
C ASP A 198 -8.93 -19.02 -11.66
N ASP A 199 -8.95 -17.98 -12.49
CA ASP A 199 -7.75 -17.24 -12.91
C ASP A 199 -7.89 -15.71 -12.79
N SER A 200 -8.40 -15.18 -11.67
CA SER A 200 -8.44 -13.72 -11.49
C SER A 200 -7.03 -13.18 -11.18
N PRO A 201 -6.32 -12.58 -12.15
CA PRO A 201 -4.91 -12.24 -11.98
C PRO A 201 -4.82 -10.82 -11.41
N GLY A 202 -4.68 -10.73 -10.10
CA GLY A 202 -4.41 -9.48 -9.40
C GLY A 202 -5.59 -8.98 -8.57
N TRP A 203 -5.27 -8.65 -7.32
CA TRP A 203 -6.18 -8.08 -6.34
C TRP A 203 -6.30 -6.57 -6.59
N ASP A 204 -7.10 -6.15 -7.57
CA ASP A 204 -7.56 -4.77 -7.62
C ASP A 204 -8.94 -4.67 -6.93
N PRO A 205 -9.02 -4.12 -5.70
CA PRO A 205 -10.29 -3.97 -5.00
C PRO A 205 -11.30 -3.10 -5.77
N GLU A 206 -10.85 -2.18 -6.62
CA GLU A 206 -11.76 -1.35 -7.41
C GLU A 206 -12.40 -2.15 -8.54
N GLU A 207 -11.62 -2.99 -9.24
CA GLU A 207 -12.14 -3.88 -10.27
C GLU A 207 -13.12 -4.91 -9.68
N GLN A 208 -12.77 -5.49 -8.53
CA GLN A 208 -13.63 -6.45 -7.83
C GLN A 208 -14.93 -5.80 -7.32
N LEU A 209 -14.86 -4.54 -6.88
CA LEU A 209 -16.04 -3.78 -6.48
C LEU A 209 -16.94 -3.46 -7.67
N ASP A 210 -16.36 -3.04 -8.79
CA ASP A 210 -17.12 -2.75 -10.01
C ASP A 210 -17.74 -4.04 -10.59
N ASP A 211 -17.04 -5.17 -10.56
CA ASP A 211 -17.58 -6.47 -10.98
C ASP A 211 -18.70 -6.94 -10.04
N TYR A 212 -18.55 -6.77 -8.72
CA TYR A 212 -19.60 -7.09 -7.74
C TYR A 212 -20.87 -6.27 -7.97
N VAL A 213 -20.74 -4.95 -8.22
CA VAL A 213 -21.91 -4.11 -8.51
C VAL A 213 -22.49 -4.43 -9.90
N GLY A 214 -21.62 -4.70 -10.88
CA GLY A 214 -21.99 -5.08 -12.25
C GLY A 214 -22.75 -6.40 -12.33
N SER A 215 -22.43 -7.36 -11.46
CA SER A 215 -23.13 -8.65 -11.36
C SER A 215 -24.48 -8.58 -10.63
N GLY A 216 -24.91 -7.39 -10.18
CA GLY A 216 -26.13 -7.27 -9.38
C GLY A 216 -25.93 -7.69 -7.91
N GLY A 217 -24.69 -7.73 -7.44
CA GLY A 217 -24.35 -8.08 -6.07
C GLY A 217 -24.23 -9.57 -5.83
N GLU A 218 -23.78 -10.34 -6.83
CA GLU A 218 -23.54 -11.77 -6.70
C GLU A 218 -22.45 -12.09 -5.67
N VAL A 219 -22.67 -13.16 -4.90
CA VAL A 219 -21.74 -13.65 -3.88
C VAL A 219 -21.63 -15.17 -3.92
N ASP A 220 -20.48 -15.67 -3.46
CA ASP A 220 -20.22 -17.12 -3.33
C ASP A 220 -20.69 -17.66 -1.97
N GLY A 221 -20.97 -16.77 -1.02
CA GLY A 221 -21.51 -17.16 0.27
C GLY A 221 -21.83 -15.99 1.18
N VAL A 222 -22.45 -16.31 2.32
CA VAL A 222 -22.81 -15.32 3.34
C VAL A 222 -22.33 -15.79 4.71
N VAL A 223 -21.62 -14.91 5.40
CA VAL A 223 -21.15 -15.15 6.77
C VAL A 223 -21.85 -14.19 7.72
N TRP A 224 -22.53 -14.76 8.72
CA TRP A 224 -23.24 -14.00 9.73
C TRP A 224 -22.57 -14.06 11.10
N TYR A 225 -22.41 -12.89 11.71
CA TYR A 225 -21.87 -12.72 13.05
C TYR A 225 -22.95 -12.29 14.03
N PHE A 226 -23.05 -13.01 15.15
CA PHE A 226 -24.06 -12.78 16.19
C PHE A 226 -23.40 -12.53 17.53
N PHE A 227 -23.92 -11.56 18.28
CA PHE A 227 -23.54 -11.33 19.67
C PHE A 227 -24.31 -12.20 20.68
N SER A 228 -25.21 -13.09 20.22
CA SER A 228 -26.03 -13.93 21.11
C SER A 228 -26.32 -15.29 20.48
N ASP A 229 -26.08 -16.36 21.23
CA ASP A 229 -26.37 -17.75 20.83
C ASP A 229 -27.84 -17.96 20.44
N LYS A 230 -28.76 -17.35 21.22
CA LYS A 230 -30.20 -17.38 20.92
C LYS A 230 -30.52 -16.79 19.54
N LYS A 231 -29.82 -15.72 19.14
CA LYS A 231 -30.01 -15.10 17.83
C LYS A 231 -29.41 -15.97 16.72
N ARG A 232 -28.22 -16.54 16.96
CA ARG A 232 -27.59 -17.50 16.04
C ARG A 232 -28.54 -18.65 15.70
N ARG A 233 -29.15 -19.28 16.72
CA ARG A 233 -30.09 -20.40 16.52
C ARG A 233 -31.31 -20.02 15.68
N ARG A 234 -31.86 -18.81 15.86
CA ARG A 234 -32.99 -18.32 15.07
C ARG A 234 -32.62 -18.10 13.61
N ALA A 235 -31.45 -17.52 13.37
CA ALA A 235 -30.98 -17.27 12.02
C ALA A 235 -30.59 -18.57 11.29
N LEU A 236 -30.00 -19.54 12.01
CA LEU A 236 -29.78 -20.91 11.52
C LEU A 236 -31.09 -21.57 11.08
N ALA A 237 -32.11 -21.56 11.94
CA ALA A 237 -33.42 -22.14 11.60
C ALA A 237 -34.07 -21.44 10.38
N ALA A 238 -33.86 -20.13 10.22
CA ALA A 238 -34.35 -19.39 9.06
C ALA A 238 -33.60 -19.78 7.77
N ALA A 239 -32.27 -19.93 7.83
CA ALA A 239 -31.47 -20.39 6.70
C ALA A 239 -31.82 -21.82 6.29
N GLU A 240 -31.97 -22.74 7.26
CA GLU A 240 -32.46 -24.10 7.03
C GLU A 240 -33.82 -24.10 6.33
N GLY A 241 -34.73 -23.20 6.73
CA GLY A 241 -36.03 -23.03 6.07
C GLY A 241 -35.92 -22.55 4.62
N VAL A 242 -35.00 -21.63 4.31
CA VAL A 242 -34.76 -21.18 2.91
C VAL A 242 -34.21 -22.33 2.08
N ILE A 243 -33.20 -23.02 2.60
CA ILE A 243 -32.57 -24.18 1.95
C ILE A 243 -33.63 -25.26 1.66
N ALA A 244 -34.42 -25.65 2.66
CA ALA A 244 -35.48 -26.64 2.51
C ALA A 244 -36.55 -26.25 1.49
N ASN A 245 -36.98 -24.98 1.47
CA ASN A 245 -37.99 -24.49 0.52
C ASN A 245 -37.45 -24.45 -0.92
N ARG A 246 -36.16 -24.15 -1.11
CA ARG A 246 -35.53 -24.06 -2.44
C ARG A 246 -35.14 -25.44 -3.00
N HIS A 247 -34.89 -26.43 -2.14
CA HIS A 247 -34.61 -27.83 -2.52
C HIS A 247 -35.79 -28.55 -3.21
N VAL A 248 -36.99 -27.98 -3.29
CA VAL A 248 -38.14 -28.63 -3.93
C VAL A 248 -38.05 -28.61 -5.48
N GLY A 249 -36.96 -28.11 -6.09
CA GLY A 249 -36.82 -28.20 -7.56
C GLY A 249 -35.47 -27.86 -8.21
N TYR A 250 -34.36 -27.74 -7.48
CA TYR A 250 -33.05 -27.41 -8.06
C TYR A 250 -31.94 -28.33 -7.53
N ASP A 251 -31.29 -29.10 -8.41
CA ASP A 251 -30.13 -29.97 -8.12
C ASP A 251 -28.81 -29.20 -7.82
N GLY A 252 -28.87 -27.88 -7.59
CA GLY A 252 -27.69 -26.99 -7.48
C GLY A 252 -27.49 -26.31 -6.12
N THR A 253 -28.22 -26.71 -5.08
CA THR A 253 -28.26 -26.05 -3.77
C THR A 253 -27.07 -26.35 -2.84
N ASP A 254 -26.13 -27.21 -3.25
CA ASP A 254 -24.88 -27.48 -2.50
C ASP A 254 -23.98 -26.24 -2.34
N HIS A 255 -24.29 -25.15 -3.05
CA HIS A 255 -23.49 -23.93 -3.10
C HIS A 255 -23.99 -22.80 -2.18
N LEU A 256 -25.15 -22.97 -1.51
CA LEU A 256 -25.66 -21.99 -0.54
C LEU A 256 -24.91 -22.08 0.80
N HIS A 257 -23.71 -21.52 0.85
CA HIS A 257 -22.87 -21.50 2.04
C HIS A 257 -23.32 -20.42 3.03
N PHE A 258 -24.37 -20.70 3.81
CA PHE A 258 -24.68 -19.91 5.01
C PHE A 258 -23.79 -20.34 6.16
N ARG A 259 -22.96 -19.41 6.65
CA ARG A 259 -22.07 -19.67 7.79
C ARG A 259 -22.43 -18.81 8.99
N PHE A 260 -22.36 -19.42 10.17
CA PHE A 260 -22.71 -18.81 11.45
C PHE A 260 -21.54 -19.00 12.42
N ASN A 261 -21.18 -17.96 13.17
CA ASN A 261 -20.07 -18.01 14.11
C ASN A 261 -20.20 -19.20 15.11
N GLY A 262 -19.25 -20.14 15.07
CA GLY A 262 -19.24 -21.40 15.82
C GLY A 262 -19.46 -22.69 14.99
N ALA A 263 -19.84 -22.56 13.72
CA ALA A 263 -19.51 -23.60 12.73
C ALA A 263 -17.98 -23.61 12.56
N ASP A 264 -17.37 -24.77 12.25
CA ASP A 264 -15.95 -24.79 11.89
C ASP A 264 -15.71 -23.68 10.87
N PRO A 265 -14.80 -22.73 11.15
CA PRO A 265 -14.45 -21.73 10.15
C PRO A 265 -14.04 -22.52 8.89
N PRO A 266 -14.22 -22.00 7.67
CA PRO A 266 -13.39 -22.52 6.60
C PRO A 266 -11.98 -22.56 7.16
N SER A 267 -11.26 -23.68 6.98
CA SER A 267 -9.82 -23.56 7.03
C SER A 267 -9.53 -22.36 6.14
N PRO A 268 -8.99 -21.24 6.69
CA PRO A 268 -8.59 -20.15 5.82
C PRO A 268 -7.81 -20.83 4.71
N PRO A 269 -8.03 -20.44 3.43
CA PRO A 269 -7.34 -21.02 2.29
C PRO A 269 -5.92 -21.28 2.74
N LEU A 270 -5.55 -22.59 2.80
CA LEU A 270 -4.52 -23.11 3.72
C LEU A 270 -3.48 -22.03 3.98
N LEU A 271 -3.25 -21.61 5.23
CA LEU A 271 -2.30 -20.53 5.59
C LEU A 271 -1.02 -20.56 4.73
N GLU A 272 -0.56 -21.75 4.38
CA GLU A 272 0.43 -22.06 3.35
C GLU A 272 0.27 -21.29 2.02
N LYS A 273 -0.90 -21.32 1.35
CA LYS A 273 -1.16 -20.56 0.11
C LYS A 273 -1.06 -19.04 0.30
N TRP A 274 -1.51 -18.52 1.44
CA TRP A 274 -1.40 -17.09 1.74
C TRP A 274 0.04 -16.67 2.06
N GLU A 275 0.76 -17.50 2.81
CA GLU A 275 2.18 -17.32 3.10
C GLU A 275 3.04 -17.46 1.83
N GLU A 276 2.72 -18.41 0.95
CA GLU A 276 3.33 -18.58 -0.37
C GLU A 276 3.13 -17.34 -1.25
N GLN A 277 1.91 -16.77 -1.27
CA GLN A 277 1.64 -15.55 -2.02
C GLN A 277 2.41 -14.35 -1.45
N ARG A 278 2.42 -14.16 -0.12
CA ARG A 278 3.21 -13.09 0.51
C ARG A 278 4.71 -13.27 0.30
N LEU A 279 5.19 -14.51 0.30
CA LEU A 279 6.58 -14.83 -0.02
C LEU A 279 6.89 -14.48 -1.48
N ALA A 280 6.04 -14.89 -2.42
CA ALA A 280 6.18 -14.57 -3.84
C ALA A 280 6.17 -13.07 -4.11
N GLU A 281 5.31 -12.31 -3.44
CA GLU A 281 5.27 -10.84 -3.51
C GLU A 281 6.55 -10.20 -2.95
N ARG A 282 7.03 -10.66 -1.79
CA ARG A 282 8.30 -10.20 -1.20
C ARG A 282 9.47 -10.49 -2.13
N GLU A 283 9.53 -11.68 -2.72
CA GLU A 283 10.55 -12.03 -3.71
C GLU A 283 10.45 -11.16 -4.96
N ALA A 284 9.24 -10.89 -5.46
CA ALA A 284 9.04 -10.02 -6.62
C ALA A 284 9.52 -8.58 -6.33
N GLN A 285 9.17 -8.04 -5.16
CA GLN A 285 9.62 -6.73 -4.71
C GLN A 285 11.15 -6.69 -4.55
N GLU A 286 11.75 -7.74 -4.00
CA GLU A 286 13.21 -7.82 -3.86
C GLU A 286 13.92 -7.91 -5.22
N ARG A 287 13.37 -8.71 -6.15
CA ARG A 287 13.85 -8.78 -7.55
C ARG A 287 13.80 -7.40 -8.22
N GLU A 288 12.71 -6.66 -8.05
CA GLU A 288 12.60 -5.31 -8.61
C GLU A 288 13.57 -4.32 -7.95
N ARG A 289 13.72 -4.37 -6.62
CA ARG A 289 14.71 -3.55 -5.90
C ARG A 289 16.12 -3.80 -6.41
N ARG A 290 16.52 -5.08 -6.55
CA ARG A 290 17.83 -5.46 -7.11
C ARG A 290 18.02 -4.94 -8.53
N ARG A 291 16.98 -5.01 -9.37
CA ARG A 291 17.00 -4.45 -10.73
C ARG A 291 17.22 -2.93 -10.73
N ARG A 292 16.50 -2.19 -9.89
CA ARG A 292 16.65 -0.72 -9.76
C ARG A 292 18.04 -0.34 -9.24
N GLU A 293 18.57 -1.07 -8.26
CA GLU A 293 19.92 -0.85 -7.75
C GLU A 293 20.99 -1.14 -8.79
N GLU A 294 20.85 -2.21 -9.57
CA GLU A 294 21.79 -2.53 -10.66
C GLU A 294 21.75 -1.45 -11.74
N GLU A 295 20.55 -1.01 -12.12
CA GLU A 295 20.38 0.09 -13.08
C GLU A 295 21.01 1.39 -12.58
N HIS A 296 20.80 1.73 -11.30
CA HIS A 296 21.45 2.88 -10.67
C HIS A 296 22.99 2.75 -10.71
N ARG A 297 23.53 1.59 -10.32
CA ARG A 297 24.98 1.32 -10.40
C ARG A 297 25.52 1.44 -11.83
N ARG A 298 24.77 0.94 -12.83
CA ARG A 298 25.13 1.09 -14.26
C ARG A 298 25.14 2.57 -14.68
N ARG A 299 24.13 3.36 -14.31
CA ARG A 299 24.06 4.80 -14.61
C ARG A 299 25.22 5.55 -13.95
N GLU A 300 25.54 5.27 -12.69
CA GLU A 300 26.68 5.87 -12.00
C GLU A 300 28.02 5.50 -12.65
N ALA A 301 28.21 4.23 -13.02
CA ALA A 301 29.42 3.77 -13.70
C ALA A 301 29.59 4.46 -15.06
N GLN A 302 28.53 4.57 -15.86
CA GLN A 302 28.54 5.31 -17.12
C GLN A 302 28.86 6.80 -16.91
N ALA A 303 28.26 7.43 -15.89
CA ALA A 303 28.54 8.83 -15.56
C ALA A 303 30.00 9.05 -15.15
N ARG A 304 30.57 8.16 -14.33
CA ARG A 304 32.00 8.18 -13.97
C ARG A 304 32.89 8.00 -15.20
N ARG A 305 32.55 7.06 -16.10
CA ARG A 305 33.30 6.82 -17.34
C ARG A 305 33.27 8.03 -18.26
N ARG A 306 32.12 8.68 -18.44
CA ARG A 306 31.98 9.95 -19.20
C ARG A 306 32.85 11.07 -18.61
N LYS A 307 32.86 11.23 -17.28
CA LYS A 307 33.72 12.22 -16.60
C LYS A 307 35.22 11.94 -16.82
N LEU A 308 35.64 10.67 -16.76
CA LEU A 308 37.02 10.28 -17.05
C LEU A 308 37.40 10.55 -18.51
N TYR A 309 36.52 10.21 -19.45
CA TYR A 309 36.70 10.51 -20.87
C TYR A 309 36.87 12.00 -21.10
N GLN A 310 35.98 12.85 -20.56
CA GLN A 310 36.07 14.30 -20.73
C GLN A 310 37.38 14.88 -20.16
N ARG A 311 37.83 14.37 -19.00
CA ARG A 311 39.12 14.77 -18.40
C ARG A 311 40.30 14.39 -19.30
N ALA A 312 40.33 13.16 -19.80
CA ALA A 312 41.38 12.71 -20.70
C ALA A 312 41.37 13.50 -22.03
N TRP A 313 40.18 13.75 -22.57
CA TRP A 313 39.97 14.52 -23.79
C TRP A 313 40.52 15.94 -23.69
N ASN A 314 40.35 16.60 -22.53
CA ASN A 314 40.87 17.93 -22.28
C ASN A 314 42.38 17.95 -21.96
N TYR A 315 42.94 16.83 -21.47
CA TYR A 315 44.35 16.72 -21.08
C TYR A 315 45.29 16.37 -22.25
N LEU A 316 44.77 15.63 -23.22
CA LEU A 316 45.49 15.22 -24.41
C LEU A 316 45.34 16.26 -25.53
N THR A 317 46.41 16.45 -26.29
CA THR A 317 46.37 17.19 -27.55
C THR A 317 45.60 16.41 -28.62
N GLU A 318 45.20 17.08 -29.70
CA GLU A 318 44.52 16.44 -30.83
C GLU A 318 45.31 15.27 -31.43
N LYS A 319 46.59 15.47 -31.74
CA LYS A 319 47.47 14.42 -32.26
C LYS A 319 47.62 13.23 -31.32
N GLU A 320 47.64 13.47 -30.01
CA GLU A 320 47.70 12.38 -29.02
C GLU A 320 46.39 11.58 -28.96
N ARG A 321 45.23 12.24 -29.09
CA ARG A 321 43.92 11.59 -29.17
C ARG A 321 43.79 10.73 -30.44
N GLU A 322 44.17 11.30 -31.59
CA GLU A 322 44.16 10.60 -32.88
C GLU A 322 45.07 9.37 -32.85
N ARG A 323 46.28 9.52 -32.32
CA ARG A 323 47.23 8.41 -32.17
C ARG A 323 46.65 7.29 -31.30
N ALA A 324 46.07 7.62 -30.16
CA ALA A 324 45.46 6.62 -29.27
C ALA A 324 44.32 5.84 -29.96
N VAL A 325 43.49 6.51 -30.76
CA VAL A 325 42.43 5.85 -31.53
C VAL A 325 43.01 5.00 -32.67
N LYS A 326 44.03 5.52 -33.38
CA LYS A 326 44.69 4.80 -34.46
C LYS A 326 45.34 3.51 -33.96
N ASP A 327 46.08 3.57 -32.86
CA ASP A 327 46.74 2.42 -32.26
C ASP A 327 45.72 1.31 -31.92
N LEU A 328 44.55 1.67 -31.38
CA LEU A 328 43.43 0.74 -31.14
C LEU A 328 42.84 0.16 -32.42
N VAL A 329 42.64 0.98 -33.46
CA VAL A 329 42.12 0.52 -34.76
C VAL A 329 43.07 -0.47 -35.39
N ASP A 330 44.37 -0.17 -35.41
CA ASP A 330 45.39 -1.06 -35.97
C ASP A 330 45.44 -2.39 -35.20
N GLU A 331 45.31 -2.36 -33.87
CA GLU A 331 45.24 -3.56 -33.02
C GLU A 331 43.99 -4.41 -33.31
N THR A 332 42.81 -3.79 -33.35
CA THR A 332 41.54 -4.51 -33.59
C THR A 332 41.42 -5.06 -35.01
N MET A 333 41.96 -4.35 -36.00
CA MET A 333 42.02 -4.79 -37.40
C MET A 333 42.93 -6.02 -37.58
N ARG A 334 44.01 -6.17 -36.79
CA ARG A 334 44.80 -7.42 -36.79
C ARG A 334 43.98 -8.63 -36.36
N HIS A 335 42.91 -8.41 -35.60
CA HIS A 335 41.95 -9.43 -35.18
C HIS A 335 40.69 -9.47 -36.08
N GLY A 336 40.68 -8.76 -37.21
CA GLY A 336 39.58 -8.76 -38.16
C GLY A 336 38.29 -8.09 -37.67
N ARG A 337 38.35 -7.20 -36.68
CA ARG A 337 37.17 -6.47 -36.18
C ARG A 337 37.41 -4.96 -36.14
N HIS A 338 36.36 -4.17 -36.34
CA HIS A 338 36.39 -2.73 -36.09
C HIS A 338 36.13 -2.44 -34.60
N PRO A 339 36.82 -1.44 -34.00
CA PRO A 339 36.59 -1.08 -32.61
C PRO A 339 35.26 -0.31 -32.46
N SER A 340 34.51 -0.64 -31.42
CA SER A 340 33.32 0.10 -31.02
C SER A 340 33.66 1.52 -30.55
N GLU A 341 32.68 2.42 -30.58
CA GLU A 341 32.85 3.78 -30.05
C GLU A 341 33.22 3.80 -28.56
N GLU A 342 32.77 2.81 -27.79
CA GLU A 342 33.11 2.69 -26.37
C GLU A 342 34.57 2.27 -26.16
N GLU A 343 35.12 1.41 -27.02
CA GLU A 343 36.54 1.06 -27.02
C GLU A 343 37.42 2.24 -27.42
N LYS A 344 37.01 3.02 -28.43
CA LYS A 344 37.73 4.26 -28.81
C LYS A 344 37.78 5.26 -27.66
N ARG A 345 36.66 5.47 -26.95
CA ARG A 345 36.62 6.31 -25.74
C ARG A 345 37.52 5.77 -24.63
N GLN A 346 37.58 4.44 -24.47
CA GLN A 346 38.43 3.80 -23.48
C GLN A 346 39.93 4.00 -23.79
N ALA A 347 40.33 3.85 -25.06
CA ALA A 347 41.71 4.10 -25.49
C ALA A 347 42.15 5.53 -25.19
N ILE A 348 41.28 6.52 -25.38
CA ILE A 348 41.56 7.92 -25.02
C ILE A 348 41.74 8.08 -23.49
N ILE A 349 40.89 7.44 -22.67
CA ILE A 349 41.04 7.46 -21.21
C ILE A 349 42.40 6.89 -20.79
N ASP A 350 42.81 5.77 -21.38
CA ASP A 350 44.04 5.07 -21.00
C ASP A 350 45.30 5.81 -21.47
N ALA A 351 45.26 6.43 -22.67
CA ALA A 351 46.30 7.36 -23.12
C ALA A 351 46.43 8.56 -22.17
N GLY A 352 45.31 9.12 -21.70
CA GLY A 352 45.31 10.23 -20.73
C GLY A 352 45.97 9.83 -19.40
N ARG A 353 45.65 8.63 -18.91
CA ARG A 353 46.29 8.06 -17.70
C ARG A 353 47.78 7.82 -17.89
N ALA A 354 48.19 7.28 -19.05
CA ALA A 354 49.60 7.02 -19.35
C ALA A 354 50.42 8.32 -19.39
N LYS A 355 49.92 9.36 -20.06
CA LYS A 355 50.55 10.68 -20.11
C LYS A 355 50.68 11.29 -18.71
N HIS A 356 49.61 11.27 -17.91
CA HIS A 356 49.64 11.79 -16.54
C HIS A 356 50.62 11.03 -15.63
N ARG A 357 50.77 9.70 -15.79
CA ARG A 357 51.83 8.94 -15.09
C ARG A 357 53.23 9.40 -15.52
N SER A 358 53.47 9.53 -16.82
CA SER A 358 54.75 10.00 -17.35
C SER A 358 55.11 11.41 -16.87
N ASP A 359 54.13 12.33 -16.83
CA ASP A 359 54.32 13.69 -16.33
C ASP A 359 54.66 13.70 -14.84
N ARG A 360 53.97 12.89 -14.03
CA ARG A 360 54.30 12.71 -12.60
C ARG A 360 55.71 12.19 -12.39
N GLU A 361 56.11 11.15 -13.12
CA GLU A 361 57.48 10.60 -13.04
C GLU A 361 58.52 11.64 -13.44
N ARG A 362 58.24 12.45 -14.46
CA ARG A 362 59.11 13.54 -14.90
C ARG A 362 59.24 14.62 -13.83
N GLU A 363 58.14 15.01 -13.18
CA GLU A 363 58.15 15.97 -12.08
C GLU A 363 58.86 15.43 -10.84
N GLU A 364 58.63 14.17 -10.47
CA GLU A 364 59.38 13.51 -9.39
C GLU A 364 60.88 13.47 -9.70
N ARG A 365 61.27 13.14 -10.94
CA ARG A 365 62.68 13.14 -11.36
C ARG A 365 63.29 14.54 -11.27
N LYS A 366 62.55 15.58 -11.66
CA LYS A 366 62.98 16.99 -11.49
C LYS A 366 63.12 17.35 -10.02
N ARG A 367 62.17 16.93 -9.17
CA ARG A 367 62.20 17.17 -7.72
C ARG A 367 63.41 16.49 -7.07
N ARG A 368 63.64 15.20 -7.36
CA ARG A 368 64.82 14.45 -6.91
C ARG A 368 66.13 15.13 -7.35
N ARG A 369 66.20 15.64 -8.58
CA ARG A 369 67.36 16.40 -9.06
C ARG A 369 67.55 17.72 -8.29
N LYS A 370 66.48 18.49 -8.07
CA LYS A 370 66.54 19.73 -7.27
C LYS A 370 67.01 19.45 -5.83
N ASP A 371 66.47 18.41 -5.20
CA ASP A 371 66.84 18.02 -3.84
C ASP A 371 68.29 17.53 -3.76
N ALA A 372 68.80 16.86 -4.80
CA ALA A 372 70.21 16.48 -4.90
C ALA A 372 71.13 17.70 -5.03
N VAL A 373 70.78 18.67 -5.88
CA VAL A 373 71.53 19.94 -6.02
C VAL A 373 71.51 20.73 -4.70
N ARG A 374 70.36 20.77 -4.02
CA ARG A 374 70.23 21.46 -2.73
C ARG A 374 71.12 20.83 -1.66
N ARG A 375 71.16 19.51 -1.56
CA ARG A 375 72.05 18.78 -0.64
C ARG A 375 73.52 19.06 -0.93
N PHE A 376 73.92 19.01 -2.21
CA PHE A 376 75.28 19.33 -2.63
C PHE A 376 75.71 20.74 -2.21
N LEU A 377 74.82 21.73 -2.32
CA LEU A 377 75.10 23.12 -1.94
C LEU A 377 75.09 23.36 -0.42
N SER A 378 74.38 22.56 0.38
CA SER A 378 74.29 22.75 1.83
C SER A 378 75.43 22.11 2.63
N GLY A 379 76.37 21.40 1.99
CA GLY A 379 77.52 20.77 2.67
C GLY A 379 77.14 19.64 3.64
N GLN A 380 75.94 19.06 3.48
CA GLN A 380 75.47 17.88 4.20
C GLN A 380 75.68 16.60 3.38
#